data_AF-A0A5J4V5P1-F1
#
_entry.id   AF-A0A5J4V5P1-F1
#
_cell.length_a   1.000
_cell.length_b   1.000
_cell.length_c   1.000
_cell.angle_alpha   90.00
_cell.angle_beta   90.00
_cell.angle_gamma   90.00
#
_symmetry.space_group_name_H-M   'P 1'
#
loop_
_entity.id
_entity.type
_entity.pdbx_description
1 polymer ?
#
loop_
_entity_poly.entity_id
_entity_poly.type
_entity_poly.pdbx_seq_one_letter_code
_entity_poly.pdbx_strand_id
1 'polypeptide(L)'
;MASKWALEAVDLLLRQLHEKEQLQFGGTIMVLGGDFRQVLPVVIGCGRYAAFNNSIKQSELWPLFKIFKLTQNMRLNQGNEMFRKWLLDVDEGNAIQDKDEQIDIFEQCTSNGDLFTELFGDDLSATDFESLENKIIL
;
A
#
# COMPACT_ATOMS: atom_id res chain seq x y z
N MET A 1 -5.61 -3.25 -4.56
CA MET A 1 -6.08 -1.85 -4.52
C MET A 1 -7.52 -1.78 -5.01
N ALA A 2 -8.40 -1.08 -4.29
CA ALA A 2 -9.81 -0.93 -4.69
C ALA A 2 -9.96 0.01 -5.90
N SER A 3 -10.95 -0.25 -6.74
CA SER A 3 -11.28 0.58 -7.90
C SER A 3 -12.18 1.75 -7.53
N LYS A 4 -12.22 2.79 -8.38
CA LYS A 4 -13.20 3.87 -8.22
C LYS A 4 -14.65 3.37 -8.26
N TRP A 5 -14.93 2.37 -9.10
CA TRP A 5 -16.27 1.80 -9.21
C TRP A 5 -16.72 1.14 -7.91
N ALA A 6 -15.80 0.51 -7.17
CA ALA A 6 -16.11 -0.05 -5.86
C ALA A 6 -16.48 1.06 -4.86
N LEU A 7 -15.74 2.18 -4.86
CA LEU A 7 -16.03 3.33 -4.00
C LEU A 7 -17.39 3.97 -4.34
N GLU A 8 -17.65 4.16 -5.62
CA GLU A 8 -18.89 4.75 -6.12
C GLU A 8 -20.10 3.83 -5.88
N ALA A 9 -19.92 2.51 -6.03
CA ALA A 9 -20.96 1.54 -5.70
C ALA A 9 -21.30 1.55 -4.20
N VAL A 10 -20.30 1.69 -3.33
CA VAL A 10 -20.52 1.84 -1.88
C VAL A 10 -21.29 3.12 -1.56
N ASP A 11 -20.94 4.24 -2.20
CA ASP A 11 -21.67 5.50 -2.05
C ASP A 11 -23.15 5.37 -2.47
N LEU A 12 -23.39 4.83 -3.66
CA LEU A 12 -24.74 4.59 -4.18
C LEU A 12 -25.55 3.66 -3.26
N LEU A 13 -24.95 2.56 -2.81
CA LEU A 13 -25.59 1.60 -1.93
C LEU A 13 -25.99 2.25 -0.59
N LEU A 14 -25.09 3.00 0.03
CA LEU A 14 -25.37 3.64 1.32
C LEU A 14 -26.42 4.76 1.21
N ARG A 15 -26.43 5.51 0.10
CA ARG A 15 -27.49 6.49 -0.19
C ARG A 15 -28.86 5.83 -0.29
N GLN A 16 -28.94 4.68 -0.96
CA GLN A 16 -30.19 3.91 -1.10
C GLN A 16 -30.64 3.32 0.24
N LEU A 17 -29.73 2.66 0.97
CA LEU A 17 -30.05 2.04 2.26
C LEU A 17 -30.51 3.04 3.32
N HIS A 18 -29.99 4.27 3.27
CA HIS A 18 -30.36 5.32 4.22
C HIS A 18 -31.48 6.25 3.71
N GLU A 19 -32.00 6.02 2.51
CA GLU A 19 -33.01 6.88 1.85
C GLU A 19 -32.56 8.36 1.80
N LYS A 20 -31.26 8.59 1.56
CA LYS A 20 -30.60 9.91 1.61
C LYS A 20 -29.79 10.17 0.35
N GLU A 21 -30.45 10.25 -0.80
CA GLU A 21 -29.80 10.39 -2.12
C GLU A 21 -28.90 11.63 -2.26
N GLN A 22 -29.24 12.71 -1.56
CA GLN A 22 -28.54 13.99 -1.61
C GLN A 22 -27.28 14.05 -0.72
N LEU A 23 -27.10 13.10 0.20
CA LEU A 23 -25.97 13.05 1.12
C LEU A 23 -24.99 11.98 0.66
N GLN A 24 -23.71 12.34 0.51
CA GLN A 24 -22.68 11.36 0.19
C GLN A 24 -22.65 10.25 1.24
N PHE A 25 -22.51 9.02 0.78
CA PHE A 25 -22.52 7.79 1.56
C PHE A 25 -23.74 7.66 2.48
N GLY A 26 -24.89 8.26 2.11
CA GLY A 26 -26.08 8.31 2.96
C GLY A 26 -25.86 9.00 4.30
N GLY A 27 -24.85 9.87 4.41
CA GLY A 27 -24.41 10.52 5.65
C GLY A 27 -23.48 9.69 6.53
N THR A 28 -23.03 8.51 6.09
CA THR A 28 -22.03 7.71 6.80
C THR A 28 -20.65 8.37 6.72
N ILE A 29 -19.95 8.42 7.86
CA ILE A 29 -18.55 8.84 7.90
C ILE A 29 -17.69 7.75 7.27
N MET A 30 -17.01 8.09 6.18
CA MET A 30 -16.10 7.18 5.48
C MET A 30 -14.65 7.48 5.84
N VAL A 31 -13.90 6.44 6.23
CA VAL A 31 -12.46 6.49 6.41
C VAL A 31 -11.83 5.50 5.44
N LEU A 32 -11.00 6.00 4.54
CA LEU A 32 -10.22 5.19 3.61
C LEU A 32 -8.79 5.09 4.12
N GLY A 33 -8.25 3.87 4.16
CA GLY A 33 -6.86 3.60 4.49
C GLY A 33 -6.18 2.86 3.33
N GLY A 34 -4.90 3.14 3.13
CA GLY A 34 -4.11 2.45 2.12
C GLY A 34 -2.87 3.24 1.73
N ASP A 35 -2.03 2.61 0.91
CA ASP A 35 -0.83 3.22 0.36
C ASP A 35 -0.96 3.29 -1.17
N PHE A 36 -1.08 4.50 -1.71
CA PHE A 36 -1.21 4.74 -3.15
C PHE A 36 0.10 4.58 -3.92
N ARG A 37 1.21 4.31 -3.24
CA ARG A 37 2.48 3.89 -3.83
C ARG A 37 2.49 2.38 -4.13
N GLN A 38 1.50 1.64 -3.63
CA GLN A 38 1.27 0.26 -4.05
C GLN A 38 0.70 0.19 -5.48
N VAL A 39 0.68 -1.02 -6.01
CA VAL A 39 0.21 -1.31 -7.38
C VAL A 39 -1.20 -0.77 -7.65
N LEU A 40 -1.37 -0.21 -8.85
CA LEU A 40 -2.67 0.23 -9.37
C LEU A 40 -3.70 -0.92 -9.39
N PRO A 41 -5.01 -0.62 -9.46
CA PRO A 41 -6.03 -1.66 -9.56
C PRO A 41 -5.82 -2.46 -10.84
N VAL A 42 -5.96 -3.78 -10.73
CA VAL A 42 -5.83 -4.67 -11.89
C VAL A 42 -7.05 -4.51 -12.78
N VAL A 43 -6.82 -4.25 -14.07
CA VAL A 43 -7.84 -4.24 -15.11
C VAL A 43 -7.43 -5.23 -16.19
N ILE A 44 -8.12 -6.36 -16.25
CA ILE A 44 -7.77 -7.49 -17.13
C ILE A 44 -7.90 -7.06 -18.60
N GLY A 45 -6.90 -7.36 -19.41
CA GLY A 45 -6.92 -7.10 -20.86
C GLY A 45 -6.74 -5.63 -21.25
N CYS A 46 -6.43 -4.74 -20.31
CA CYS A 46 -6.30 -3.32 -20.55
C CYS A 46 -4.89 -2.78 -20.25
N GLY A 47 -4.54 -1.65 -20.85
CA GLY A 47 -3.25 -0.98 -20.64
C GLY A 47 -3.18 -0.13 -19.37
N ARG A 48 -2.00 0.47 -19.14
CA ARG A 48 -1.69 1.29 -17.94
C ARG A 48 -2.69 2.44 -17.72
N TYR A 49 -3.15 3.09 -18.79
CA TYR A 49 -4.15 4.18 -18.69
C TYR A 49 -5.48 3.70 -18.11
N ALA A 50 -5.92 2.49 -18.44
CA ALA A 50 -7.16 1.95 -17.89
C ALA A 50 -7.01 1.66 -16.39
N ALA A 51 -5.87 1.11 -15.96
CA ALA A 51 -5.57 0.91 -14.55
C ALA A 51 -5.53 2.23 -13.78
N PHE A 52 -4.91 3.27 -14.35
CA PHE A 52 -4.90 4.61 -13.78
C PHE A 52 -6.31 5.20 -13.65
N ASN A 53 -7.10 5.16 -14.72
CA ASN A 53 -8.48 5.66 -14.76
C ASN A 53 -9.43 4.89 -13.83
N ASN A 54 -9.07 3.65 -13.48
CA ASN A 54 -9.82 2.83 -12.54
C ASN A 54 -9.40 3.07 -11.08
N SER A 55 -8.35 3.85 -10.81
CA SER A 55 -7.90 4.16 -9.45
C SER A 55 -8.92 5.02 -8.69
N ILE A 56 -9.01 4.83 -7.37
CA ILE A 56 -9.87 5.64 -6.49
C ILE A 56 -9.62 7.14 -6.65
N LYS A 57 -8.38 7.56 -6.92
CA LYS A 57 -8.03 8.97 -7.16
C LYS A 57 -8.72 9.58 -8.38
N GLN A 58 -9.22 8.75 -9.29
CA GLN A 58 -9.97 9.15 -10.48
C GLN A 58 -11.49 9.07 -10.29
N SER A 59 -11.96 8.88 -9.06
CA SER A 59 -13.38 8.99 -8.70
C SER A 59 -13.77 10.45 -8.48
N GLU A 60 -14.99 10.81 -8.88
CA GLU A 60 -15.59 12.11 -8.54
C GLU A 60 -15.79 12.31 -7.03
N LEU A 61 -15.78 11.22 -6.26
CA LEU A 61 -15.87 11.27 -4.80
C LEU A 61 -14.53 11.63 -4.13
N TRP A 62 -13.40 11.43 -4.83
CA TRP A 62 -12.07 11.63 -4.24
C TRP A 62 -11.82 13.04 -3.71
N PRO A 63 -12.18 14.13 -4.44
CA PRO A 63 -12.00 15.50 -3.95
C PRO A 63 -12.76 15.82 -2.66
N LEU A 64 -13.74 14.98 -2.27
CA LEU A 64 -14.53 15.16 -1.06
C LEU A 64 -13.83 14.65 0.20
N PHE A 65 -12.79 13.82 0.05
CA PHE A 65 -12.05 13.27 1.17
C PHE A 65 -11.00 14.26 1.70
N LYS A 66 -10.92 14.36 3.02
CA LYS A 66 -9.79 15.00 3.68
C LYS A 66 -8.62 14.04 3.76
N ILE A 67 -7.47 14.45 3.22
CA ILE A 67 -6.26 13.61 3.18
C ILE A 67 -5.47 13.77 4.49
N PHE A 68 -5.20 12.65 5.15
CA PHE A 68 -4.26 12.54 6.26
C PHE A 68 -3.09 11.65 5.84
N LYS A 69 -1.86 12.08 6.13
CA LYS A 69 -0.64 11.33 5.80
C LYS A 69 -0.01 10.80 7.07
N LEU A 70 0.22 9.49 7.14
CA LEU A 70 1.05 8.89 8.17
C LEU A 70 2.52 8.98 7.72
N THR A 71 3.37 9.62 8.52
CA THR A 71 4.78 9.88 8.18
C THR A 71 5.77 9.00 8.93
N GLN A 72 5.32 8.39 10.03
CA GLN A 72 6.15 7.49 10.83
C GLN A 72 5.97 6.05 10.35
N ASN A 73 7.06 5.45 9.87
CA ASN A 73 7.10 4.02 9.57
C ASN A 73 7.31 3.25 10.88
N MET A 74 6.28 2.55 11.34
CA MET A 74 6.34 1.74 12.56
C MET A 74 6.95 0.35 12.34
N ARG A 75 7.12 -0.09 11.09
CA ARG A 75 7.68 -1.41 10.75
C ARG A 75 9.21 -1.40 10.80
N LEU A 76 9.84 -0.25 10.56
CA LEU A 76 11.29 -0.12 10.63
C LEU A 76 11.71 0.22 12.06
N ASN A 77 12.55 -0.64 12.63
CA ASN A 77 13.19 -0.39 13.93
C ASN A 77 14.12 0.82 13.89
N GLN A 78 14.35 1.42 15.06
CA GLN A 78 15.34 2.49 15.24
C GLN A 78 16.72 1.95 14.81
N GLY A 79 17.33 2.55 13.80
CA GLY A 79 18.61 2.13 13.23
C GLY A 79 18.63 1.95 11.71
N ASN A 80 17.45 1.79 11.07
CA ASN A 80 17.33 1.58 9.62
C ASN A 80 17.07 2.86 8.82
N GLU A 81 17.63 4.01 9.23
CA GLU A 81 17.34 5.31 8.60
C GLU A 81 17.80 5.36 7.13
N MET A 82 18.93 4.73 6.79
CA MET A 82 19.42 4.68 5.41
C MET A 82 18.47 3.87 4.52
N PHE A 83 18.03 2.69 4.98
CA PHE A 83 17.05 1.88 4.26
C PHE A 83 15.70 2.59 4.15
N ARG A 84 15.23 3.23 5.23
CA ARG A 84 14.00 4.03 5.21
C ARG A 84 14.07 5.12 4.15
N LYS A 85 15.19 5.84 4.08
CA LYS A 85 15.40 6.88 3.08
C LYS A 85 15.41 6.30 1.67
N TRP A 86 16.17 5.22 1.44
CA TRP A 86 16.21 4.55 0.15
C TRP A 86 14.81 4.09 -0.29
N LEU A 87 14.04 3.47 0.60
CA LEU A 87 12.68 3.01 0.31
C LEU A 87 11.75 4.16 -0.08
N LEU A 88 11.84 5.30 0.62
CA LEU A 88 11.08 6.52 0.26
C LEU A 88 11.51 7.11 -1.08
N ASP A 89 12.81 7.10 -1.38
CA ASP A 89 13.33 7.59 -2.66
C ASP A 89 12.83 6.70 -3.81
N VAL A 90 12.76 5.38 -3.64
CA VAL A 90 12.14 4.45 -4.61
C VAL A 90 10.66 4.75 -4.82
N ASP A 91 9.94 4.85 -3.71
CA ASP A 91 8.50 5.12 -3.66
C ASP A 91 8.09 6.43 -4.34
N GLU A 92 8.91 7.47 -4.24
CA GLU A 92 8.67 8.78 -4.83
C GLU A 92 9.20 8.90 -6.27
N GLY A 93 9.88 7.88 -6.78
CA GLY A 93 10.55 7.90 -8.09
C GLY A 93 11.82 8.76 -8.13
N ASN A 94 12.40 9.02 -6.95
CA ASN A 94 13.64 9.79 -6.77
C ASN A 94 14.90 8.91 -6.70
N ALA A 95 14.74 7.57 -6.71
CA ALA A 95 15.87 6.66 -6.68
C ALA A 95 16.76 6.82 -7.92
N ILE A 96 18.07 6.68 -7.72
CA ILE A 96 19.05 6.71 -8.80
C ILE A 96 18.79 5.49 -9.69
N GLN A 97 18.61 5.75 -10.98
CA GLN A 97 18.41 4.73 -11.99
C GLN A 97 19.66 4.63 -12.86
N ASP A 98 19.96 3.42 -13.31
CA ASP A 98 21.00 3.19 -14.31
C ASP A 98 20.51 3.58 -15.73
N LYS A 99 21.31 3.26 -16.74
CA LYS A 99 20.99 3.57 -18.15
C LYS A 99 19.80 2.79 -18.69
N ASP A 100 19.40 1.71 -18.02
CA ASP A 100 18.32 0.81 -18.38
C ASP A 100 17.08 1.03 -17.49
N GLU A 101 17.01 2.17 -16.76
CA GLU A 101 15.93 2.54 -15.85
C GLU A 101 15.78 1.58 -14.64
N GLN A 102 16.84 0.84 -14.29
CA GLN A 102 16.85 -0.07 -13.14
C GLN A 102 17.36 0.63 -11.89
N ILE A 103 16.80 0.24 -10.74
CA ILE A 103 17.18 0.74 -9.43
C ILE A 103 18.06 -0.31 -8.74
N ASP A 104 19.22 0.11 -8.26
CA ASP A 104 20.08 -0.75 -7.45
C ASP A 104 19.39 -1.12 -6.13
N ILE A 105 19.38 -2.43 -5.83
CA ILE A 105 18.85 -2.94 -4.58
C ILE A 105 19.78 -2.50 -3.45
N PHE A 106 19.18 -2.05 -2.35
CA PHE A 106 19.95 -1.71 -1.15
C PHE A 106 20.73 -2.92 -0.66
N GLU A 107 22.07 -2.86 -0.71
CA GLU A 107 22.95 -4.02 -0.45
C GLU A 107 22.68 -4.69 0.91
N GLN A 108 22.31 -3.93 1.94
CA GLN A 108 22.01 -4.46 3.27
C GLN A 108 20.70 -5.27 3.33
N CYS A 109 19.91 -5.27 2.25
CA CYS A 109 18.72 -6.10 2.08
C CYS A 109 18.97 -7.31 1.16
N THR A 110 20.21 -7.53 0.74
CA THR A 110 20.58 -8.72 -0.05
C THR A 110 20.93 -9.88 0.88
N SER A 111 20.31 -11.02 0.61
CA SER A 111 20.62 -12.30 1.26
C SER A 111 21.55 -13.08 0.35
N ASN A 112 22.64 -13.62 0.91
CA ASN A 112 23.60 -14.46 0.17
C ASN A 112 23.46 -15.95 0.52
N GLY A 113 22.59 -16.29 1.48
CA GLY A 113 22.32 -17.64 1.94
C GLY A 113 20.87 -18.06 1.71
N ASP A 114 20.43 -19.00 2.54
CA ASP A 114 19.03 -19.45 2.53
C ASP A 114 18.14 -18.40 3.22
N LEU A 115 17.31 -17.72 2.43
CA LEU A 115 16.42 -16.65 2.90
C LEU A 115 15.50 -17.14 4.03
N PHE A 116 15.08 -18.41 3.99
CA PHE A 116 14.22 -18.97 5.02
C PHE A 116 14.96 -19.05 6.36
N THR A 117 16.15 -19.63 6.38
CA THR A 117 17.02 -19.71 7.56
C THR A 117 17.43 -18.34 8.07
N GLU A 118 17.75 -17.40 7.18
CA GLU A 118 18.14 -16.04 7.57
C GLU A 118 16.98 -15.24 8.19
N LEU A 119 15.75 -15.41 7.67
CA LEU A 119 14.57 -14.72 8.19
C LEU A 119 14.03 -15.41 9.44
N PHE A 120 13.91 -16.73 9.43
CA PHE A 120 13.16 -17.50 10.43
C PHE A 120 14.04 -18.31 11.39
N GLY A 121 15.33 -18.49 11.08
CA GLY A 121 16.22 -19.40 11.80
C GLY A 121 16.10 -20.85 11.30
N ASP A 122 16.92 -21.75 11.84
CA ASP A 122 16.95 -23.17 11.47
C ASP A 122 15.71 -23.96 11.93
N ASP A 123 15.01 -23.50 12.98
CA ASP A 123 13.88 -24.19 13.61
C ASP A 123 12.68 -23.25 13.80
N LEU A 124 11.62 -23.46 13.02
CA LEU A 124 10.28 -22.94 13.33
C LEU A 124 9.60 -23.83 14.38
N SER A 125 10.09 -23.76 15.63
CA SER A 125 9.46 -24.48 16.72
C SER A 125 8.19 -23.75 17.18
N ALA A 126 7.13 -24.50 17.53
CA ALA A 126 5.90 -23.92 18.09
C ALA A 126 6.10 -23.24 19.46
N THR A 127 7.33 -23.17 19.96
CA THR A 127 7.71 -22.47 21.19
C THR A 127 8.25 -21.05 20.95
N ASP A 128 8.54 -20.66 19.70
CA ASP A 128 9.15 -19.36 19.35
C ASP A 128 8.13 -18.30 18.88
N PHE A 129 6.94 -18.26 19.49
CA PHE A 129 5.89 -17.33 19.10
C PHE A 129 6.29 -15.83 19.22
N GLU A 130 7.04 -15.45 20.27
CA GLU A 130 7.51 -14.06 20.44
C GLU A 130 8.51 -13.62 19.36
N SER A 131 9.32 -14.55 18.87
CA SER A 131 10.28 -14.30 17.78
C SER A 131 9.58 -14.15 16.43
N LEU A 132 8.53 -14.96 16.20
CA LEU A 132 7.70 -14.92 15.00
C LEU A 132 6.80 -13.68 14.92
N GLU A 133 6.28 -13.19 16.05
CA GLU A 133 5.39 -12.02 16.10
C GLU A 133 6.05 -10.77 15.48
N ASN A 134 7.35 -10.59 15.68
CA ASN A 134 8.11 -9.48 15.10
C ASN A 134 8.52 -9.68 13.64
N LYS A 135 8.34 -10.89 13.09
CA LYS A 135 8.78 -11.28 11.73
C LYS A 135 7.62 -11.49 10.76
N ILE A 136 6.40 -11.68 11.26
CA ILE A 136 5.20 -11.88 10.45
C ILE A 136 4.66 -10.52 10.02
N ILE A 137 4.45 -10.36 8.71
CA ILE A 137 3.87 -9.16 8.10
C ILE A 137 2.34 -9.33 8.09
N LEU A 138 1.64 -8.51 8.88
CA LEU A 138 0.26 -8.11 8.60
C LEU A 138 0.26 -6.75 7.88
#